data_AF-A0A1X2GMV9-F1
#
_entry.id   AF-A0A1X2GMV9-F1
#
_cell.length_a   1.000
_cell.length_b   1.000
_cell.length_c   1.000
_cell.angle_alpha   90.00
_cell.angle_beta   90.00
_cell.angle_gamma   90.00
#
_symmetry.space_group_name_H-M   'P 1'
#
loop_
_entity.id
_entity.type
_entity.pdbx_description
1 polymer ?
#
loop_
_entity_poly.entity_id
_entity_poly.type
_entity_poly.pdbx_seq_one_letter_code
_entity_poly.pdbx_strand_id
1 'polypeptide(L)'
;SLPKTSHQSTWLVFQNANWVPLDRENQLKLEQTLHLGGTFVDIQDSHFPGVDRVRIFPRANYLSHLGLKFRLSQVLQPAADL
;
A
#
# COMPACT_ATOMS: atom_id res chain seq x y z
N SER A 1 3.81 -31.06 6.78
CA SER A 1 3.64 -29.61 6.96
C SER A 1 3.32 -29.01 5.61
N LEU A 2 2.14 -28.43 5.43
CA LEU A 2 1.83 -27.68 4.21
C LEU A 2 2.81 -26.50 4.08
N PRO A 3 3.31 -26.18 2.88
CA PRO A 3 4.12 -24.99 2.71
C PRO A 3 3.29 -23.79 3.15
N LYS A 4 3.82 -22.99 4.09
CA LYS A 4 3.34 -21.64 4.33
C LYS A 4 3.65 -20.87 3.04
N THR A 5 2.74 -20.88 2.08
CA THR A 5 2.77 -19.92 0.98
C THR A 5 2.51 -18.55 1.61
N SER A 6 3.57 -17.88 2.07
CA SER A 6 3.47 -16.47 2.38
C SER A 6 3.20 -15.77 1.06
N HIS A 7 1.93 -15.54 0.74
CA HIS A 7 1.55 -14.74 -0.42
C HIS A 7 2.26 -13.39 -0.27
N GLN A 8 3.24 -13.12 -1.13
CA GLN A 8 3.87 -11.81 -1.17
C GLN A 8 2.83 -10.87 -1.79
N SER A 9 2.47 -9.81 -1.07
CA SER A 9 1.52 -8.81 -1.55
C SER A 9 2.27 -7.53 -1.89
N THR A 10 1.74 -6.75 -2.84
CA THR A 10 2.27 -5.44 -3.16
C THR A 10 1.15 -4.42 -3.21
N TRP A 11 1.34 -3.31 -2.50
CA TRP A 11 0.42 -2.18 -2.54
C TRP A 11 0.80 -1.22 -3.66
N LEU A 12 -0.18 -0.92 -4.51
CA LEU A 12 -0.06 -0.04 -5.67
C LEU A 12 -0.95 1.19 -5.49
N VAL A 13 -0.45 2.36 -5.84
CA VAL A 13 -1.23 3.59 -6.00
C VAL A 13 -1.43 3.89 -7.48
N PHE A 14 -2.61 4.38 -7.85
CA PHE A 14 -2.88 4.82 -9.23
C PHE A 14 -2.55 6.30 -9.39
N GLN A 15 -1.52 6.62 -10.17
CA GLN A 15 -1.04 7.98 -10.42
C GLN A 15 -0.54 8.09 -11.85
N ASN A 16 -0.77 9.25 -12.50
CA ASN A 16 -0.32 9.53 -13.87
C ASN A 16 -0.70 8.41 -14.86
N ALA A 17 -1.95 7.93 -14.78
CA ALA A 17 -2.49 6.84 -15.59
C ALA A 17 -1.77 5.48 -15.45
N ASN A 18 -0.99 5.27 -14.38
CA ASN A 18 -0.25 4.04 -14.13
C ASN A 18 -0.46 3.55 -12.69
N TRP A 19 -0.29 2.23 -12.49
CA TRP A 19 -0.17 1.64 -11.17
C TRP A 19 1.30 1.59 -10.77
N VAL A 20 1.64 2.22 -9.63
CA VAL A 20 3.01 2.32 -9.13
C VAL A 20 3.09 1.71 -7.72
N PRO A 21 4.09 0.88 -7.42
CA PRO A 21 4.23 0.29 -6.09
C PRO A 21 4.62 1.35 -5.07
N LEU A 22 4.01 1.32 -3.89
CA LEU A 22 4.45 2.15 -2.77
C LEU A 22 5.87 1.77 -2.34
N ASP A 23 6.58 2.69 -1.68
CA ASP A 23 7.86 2.38 -1.07
C ASP A 23 7.72 1.21 -0.08
N ARG A 24 8.70 0.31 -0.04
CA ARG A 24 8.63 -0.93 0.76
C ARG A 24 8.31 -0.67 2.23
N GLU A 25 8.86 0.38 2.82
CA GLU A 25 8.58 0.75 4.21
C GLU A 25 7.10 1.10 4.42
N ASN A 26 6.48 1.80 3.47
CA ASN A 26 5.07 2.16 3.52
C ASN A 26 4.17 0.94 3.35
N GLN A 27 4.55 0.00 2.48
CA GLN A 27 3.84 -1.29 2.36
C GLN A 27 3.80 -2.03 3.71
N LEU A 28 4.92 -2.12 4.41
CA LEU A 28 4.99 -2.76 5.74
C LEU A 28 4.11 -2.05 6.77
N LYS A 29 4.12 -0.70 6.79
CA LYS A 29 3.25 0.09 7.67
C LYS A 29 1.77 -0.15 7.38
N LEU A 30 1.39 -0.26 6.11
CA LEU A 30 0.02 -0.57 5.68
C LEU A 30 -0.42 -1.94 6.17
N GLU A 31 0.40 -2.95 5.93
CA GLU A 31 0.13 -4.33 6.33
C GLU A 31 0.01 -4.45 7.86
N GLN A 32 0.91 -3.81 8.61
CA GLN A 32 0.84 -3.77 10.07
C GLN A 32 -0.43 -3.07 10.57
N THR A 33 -0.80 -1.94 9.95
CA THR A 33 -2.03 -1.21 10.30
C THR A 33 -3.27 -2.08 10.08
N LEU A 34 -3.33 -2.79 8.96
CA LEU A 34 -4.42 -3.73 8.68
C LEU A 34 -4.46 -4.88 9.68
N HIS A 35 -3.31 -5.46 10.01
CA HIS A 35 -3.18 -6.55 10.98
C HIS A 35 -3.69 -6.15 12.38
N LEU A 36 -3.41 -4.92 12.80
CA LEU A 36 -3.86 -4.36 14.07
C LEU A 36 -5.30 -3.82 14.04
N GLY A 37 -6.00 -3.97 12.92
CA GLY A 37 -7.37 -3.47 12.76
C GLY A 37 -7.49 -1.95 12.66
N GLY A 38 -6.39 -1.26 12.35
CA GLY A 38 -6.33 0.19 12.19
C GLY A 38 -7.18 0.71 11.02
N THR A 39 -7.55 1.99 11.10
CA THR A 39 -8.42 2.65 10.10
C THR A 39 -7.62 3.36 9.02
N PHE A 40 -6.51 4.01 9.41
CA PHE A 40 -5.65 4.75 8.50
C PHE A 40 -4.19 4.69 8.96
N VAL A 41 -3.28 5.02 8.07
CA VAL A 41 -1.84 5.17 8.33
C VAL A 41 -1.31 6.37 7.57
N ASP A 42 -0.47 7.17 8.23
CA ASP A 42 0.27 8.23 7.57
C ASP A 42 1.60 7.66 7.06
N ILE A 43 1.91 7.91 5.79
CA ILE A 43 3.11 7.46 5.10
C ILE A 43 3.89 8.65 4.55
N GLN A 44 5.17 8.43 4.25
CA GLN A 44 5.99 9.36 3.50
C GLN A 44 6.57 8.57 2.34
N ASP A 45 6.16 8.91 1.12
CA ASP A 45 6.38 8.07 -0.05
C ASP A 45 6.97 8.88 -1.20
N SER A 46 7.96 8.31 -1.86
CA SER A 46 8.75 8.94 -2.92
C SER A 46 7.90 9.41 -4.11
N HIS A 47 6.70 8.84 -4.31
CA HIS A 47 5.75 9.28 -5.35
C HIS A 47 5.08 10.65 -5.05
N PHE A 48 5.22 11.16 -3.82
CA PHE A 48 4.67 12.44 -3.38
C PHE A 48 5.81 13.36 -2.87
N PRO A 49 6.71 13.83 -3.75
CA PRO A 49 7.85 14.63 -3.35
C PRO A 49 7.42 15.95 -2.72
N GLY A 50 8.10 16.35 -1.65
CA GLY A 50 7.80 17.59 -0.92
C GLY A 50 6.57 17.50 -0.01
N VAL A 51 6.01 16.31 0.17
CA VAL A 51 4.88 16.07 1.09
C VAL A 51 5.39 15.38 2.34
N ASP A 52 5.20 16.01 3.50
CA ASP A 52 5.64 15.45 4.78
C ASP A 52 4.92 14.14 5.11
N ARG A 53 3.59 14.11 4.87
CA ARG A 53 2.74 12.95 5.16
C ARG A 53 1.56 12.84 4.20
N VAL A 54 1.26 11.60 3.84
CA VAL A 54 0.11 11.21 3.04
C VAL A 54 -0.71 10.19 3.81
N ARG A 55 -2.03 10.37 3.88
CA ARG A 55 -2.90 9.47 4.65
C ARG A 55 -3.48 8.39 3.76
N ILE A 56 -3.29 7.14 4.14
CA ILE A 56 -3.91 5.99 3.47
C ILE A 56 -5.04 5.43 4.33
N PHE A 57 -6.13 5.04 3.66
CA PHE A 57 -7.27 4.32 4.24
C PHE A 57 -7.34 2.91 3.61
N PRO A 58 -6.58 1.92 4.13
CA PRO A 58 -6.35 0.66 3.43
C PRO A 58 -7.63 -0.11 3.15
N ARG A 59 -8.57 -0.15 4.11
CA ARG A 59 -9.86 -0.85 3.95
C ARG A 59 -10.80 -0.19 2.94
N ALA A 60 -10.61 1.10 2.68
CA ALA A 60 -11.39 1.84 1.70
C ALA A 60 -10.67 1.93 0.34
N ASN A 61 -9.48 1.32 0.21
CA ASN A 61 -8.70 1.28 -1.02
C ASN A 61 -8.43 2.66 -1.63
N TYR A 62 -8.15 3.66 -0.78
CA TYR A 62 -7.72 4.97 -1.26
C TYR A 62 -6.67 5.63 -0.37
N LEU A 63 -5.96 6.56 -0.98
CA LEU A 63 -5.02 7.47 -0.39
C LEU A 63 -5.54 8.90 -0.55
N SER A 64 -5.41 9.73 0.48
CA SER A 64 -5.86 11.11 0.51
C SER A 64 -4.69 12.07 0.65
N HIS A 65 -4.59 13.03 -0.27
CA HIS A 65 -3.57 14.09 -0.25
C HIS A 65 -4.17 15.40 -0.76
N LEU A 66 -4.10 16.48 0.04
CA LEU A 66 -4.64 17.82 -0.27
C LEU A 66 -6.09 17.82 -0.81
N GLY A 67 -6.94 16.92 -0.30
CA GLY A 67 -8.33 16.77 -0.75
C GLY A 67 -8.54 15.92 -2.00
N LEU A 68 -7.46 15.53 -2.68
CA LEU A 68 -7.50 14.55 -3.77
C LEU A 68 -7.48 13.12 -3.22
N LYS A 69 -8.20 12.23 -3.90
CA LYS A 69 -8.22 10.80 -3.61
C LYS A 69 -7.59 10.01 -4.75
N PHE A 70 -6.60 9.20 -4.40
CA PHE A 70 -5.92 8.30 -5.32
C PHE A 70 -6.38 6.87 -5.03
N ARG A 71 -6.62 6.08 -6.08
CA ARG A 71 -7.00 4.67 -5.92
C ARG A 71 -5.80 3.88 -5.41
N LEU A 72 -6.08 2.95 -4.51
CA LEU A 72 -5.11 2.02 -3.96
C LEU A 72 -5.54 0.60 -4.34
N SER A 73 -4.59 -0.29 -4.59
CA SER A 73 -4.84 -1.71 -4.84
C SER A 73 -3.79 -2.55 -4.14
N GLN A 74 -4.19 -3.72 -3.63
CA GLN A 74 -3.27 -4.75 -3.18
C GLN A 74 -3.27 -5.86 -4.21
N VAL A 75 -2.10 -6.17 -4.76
CA VAL A 75 -1.92 -7.27 -5.71
C VAL A 75 -1.24 -8.42 -4.97
N LEU A 76 -1.84 -9.61 -5.02
CA LEU A 76 -1.23 -10.84 -4.55
C LEU A 76 -0.28 -11.34 -5.64
N GLN A 77 0.99 -11.52 -5.30
CA GLN A 77 1.94 -12.19 -6.16
C GLN A 77 1.83 -13.71 -5.90
N PRO A 78 1.84 -14.54 -6.96
CA PRO A 78 2.00 -15.96 -6.78
C PRO A 78 3.31 -16.22 -6.03
N ALA A 79 3.32 -17.22 -5.14
CA ALA A 79 4.58 -17.73 -4.62
C ALA A 79 5.43 -18.09 -5.84
N ALA A 80 6.66 -17.58 -5.89
CA ALA A 80 7.60 -17.97 -6.93
C ALA A 80 7.98 -19.43 -6.68
N ASP A 81 7.17 -20.35 -7.21
CA ASP A 81 7.52 -21.75 -7.35
C ASP A 81 8.39 -21.84 -8.63
N LEU A 82 9.67 -21.47 -8.51
CA LEU A 82 10.74 -21.80 -9.44
C LEU A 82 11.94 -22.34 -8.66
#